data_AF-A0A2K1EG26-F1
#
_entry.id   AF-A0A2K1EG26-F1
#
_cell.length_a   1.000
_cell.length_b   1.000
_cell.length_c   1.000
_cell.angle_alpha   90.00
_cell.angle_beta   90.00
_cell.angle_gamma   90.00
#
_symmetry.space_group_name_H-M   'P 1'
#
loop_
_entity.id
_entity.type
_entity.pdbx_description
1 polymer ?
#
loop_
_entity_poly.entity_id
_entity_poly.type
_entity_poly.pdbx_seq_one_letter_code
_entity_poly.pdbx_strand_id
1 'polypeptide(L)'
;MILTLDISNEEFDGIIDGDGEFTPTIFLNFPSDIRGIYEFELINTVIDIYNFKDQTQNLGLPVKDDSLFVFGKMKVRIEGVKGADFKLIEGNLLAGREQYYSWPYTIDSGDIVCKCGGKLSFLEDCYVALMIVTESKPKITLTFNIEETVPFDFMNSSSIEQANLKKVESKHMKSHGKLFDFDFFQEYFGSGRRAIKSE
;
A
#
# COMPACT_ATOMS: atom_id res chain seq x y z
N MET A 1 0.27 -23.72 -4.46
CA MET A 1 1.50 -23.37 -5.22
C MET A 1 1.94 -21.97 -4.81
N ILE A 2 3.23 -21.76 -4.49
CA ILE A 2 3.74 -20.43 -4.08
C ILE A 2 4.29 -19.70 -5.31
N LEU A 3 3.84 -18.47 -5.53
CA LEU A 3 4.37 -17.57 -6.56
C LEU A 3 5.08 -16.37 -5.94
N THR A 4 6.01 -15.80 -6.70
CA THR A 4 6.62 -14.51 -6.40
C THR A 4 6.55 -13.62 -7.63
N LEU A 5 5.92 -12.46 -7.49
CA LEU A 5 5.81 -11.45 -8.54
C LEU A 5 6.76 -10.29 -8.24
N ASP A 6 7.48 -9.84 -9.26
CA ASP A 6 8.26 -8.61 -9.21
C ASP A 6 7.42 -7.44 -9.74
N ILE A 7 7.12 -6.48 -8.86
CA ILE A 7 6.24 -5.34 -9.16
C ILE A 7 7.00 -4.02 -9.20
N SER A 8 8.34 -4.07 -9.27
CA SER A 8 9.22 -2.90 -9.14
C SER A 8 8.97 -1.79 -10.18
N ASN A 9 8.46 -2.16 -11.36
CA ASN A 9 8.22 -1.22 -12.46
C ASN A 9 6.80 -0.64 -12.46
N GLU A 10 5.90 -1.21 -11.66
CA GLU A 10 4.49 -0.83 -11.61
C GLU A 10 4.16 -0.02 -10.34
N GLU A 11 3.00 0.61 -10.33
CA GLU A 11 2.53 1.38 -9.18
C GLU A 11 2.17 0.45 -8.02
N PHE A 12 3.05 0.36 -7.01
CA PHE A 12 2.76 -0.26 -5.71
C PHE A 12 1.52 0.33 -5.02
N ASP A 13 1.11 1.52 -5.47
CA ASP A 13 -0.08 2.24 -5.03
C ASP A 13 -1.40 1.48 -5.35
N GLY A 14 -1.33 0.45 -6.22
CA GLY A 14 -2.44 -0.46 -6.54
C GLY A 14 -2.65 -1.60 -5.54
N ILE A 15 -1.93 -1.64 -4.41
CA ILE A 15 -2.31 -2.45 -3.26
C ILE A 15 -3.41 -1.69 -2.52
N ILE A 16 -4.64 -1.81 -3.03
CA ILE A 16 -5.72 -0.87 -2.74
C ILE A 16 -6.13 -0.92 -1.26
N ASP A 17 -6.09 0.29 -0.70
CA ASP A 17 -6.74 0.77 0.51
C ASP A 17 -8.27 0.65 0.38
N GLY A 18 -8.81 -0.45 0.90
CA GLY A 18 -10.22 -0.59 1.31
C GLY A 18 -11.30 0.00 0.39
N ASP A 19 -11.64 -0.70 -0.70
CA ASP A 19 -12.81 -0.38 -1.56
C ASP A 19 -14.18 -0.69 -0.89
N GLY A 20 -14.21 -0.89 0.43
CA GLY A 20 -15.43 -1.14 1.21
C GLY A 20 -15.95 -2.58 1.21
N GLU A 21 -15.56 -3.43 0.24
CA GLU A 21 -15.94 -4.85 0.21
C GLU A 21 -14.91 -5.78 0.87
N PHE A 22 -13.63 -5.42 0.83
CA PHE A 22 -12.55 -6.15 1.49
C PHE A 22 -11.92 -5.30 2.59
N THR A 23 -11.68 -5.92 3.75
CA THR A 23 -10.96 -5.30 4.86
C THR A 23 -9.53 -5.84 4.86
N PRO A 24 -8.57 -5.13 4.22
CA PRO A 24 -7.17 -5.57 4.26
C PRO A 24 -6.66 -5.54 5.70
N THR A 25 -5.94 -6.58 6.09
CA THR A 25 -5.26 -6.67 7.39
C THR A 25 -3.77 -6.66 7.17
N ILE A 26 -3.06 -5.79 7.89
CA ILE A 26 -1.62 -5.61 7.78
C ILE A 26 -0.91 -6.13 9.04
N PHE A 27 0.16 -6.90 8.82
CA PHE A 27 1.03 -7.46 9.85
C PHE A 27 2.37 -6.76 9.75
N LEU A 28 2.50 -5.68 10.52
CA LEU A 28 3.71 -4.87 10.56
C LEU A 28 4.65 -5.36 11.66
N ASN A 29 5.94 -5.38 11.32
CA ASN A 29 7.01 -5.36 12.31
C ASN A 29 7.45 -3.91 12.52
N PHE A 30 7.74 -3.53 13.77
CA PHE A 30 8.21 -2.19 14.13
C PHE A 30 9.67 -2.24 14.60
N PRO A 31 10.64 -2.59 13.73
CA PRO A 31 12.03 -2.54 14.10
C PRO A 31 12.49 -1.08 14.29
N SER A 32 13.56 -0.87 15.05
CA SER A 32 14.13 0.45 15.25
C SER A 32 14.73 1.06 13.98
N ASP A 33 15.05 0.24 12.98
CA ASP A 33 15.60 0.62 11.68
C ASP A 33 15.01 -0.28 10.60
N ILE A 34 14.54 0.32 9.50
CA ILE A 34 13.95 -0.37 8.33
C ILE A 34 14.78 -0.18 7.05
N ARG A 35 15.95 0.48 7.14
CA ARG A 35 16.77 0.81 5.97
C ARG A 35 17.27 -0.44 5.25
N GLY A 36 17.40 -0.32 3.93
CA GLY A 36 17.83 -1.40 3.05
C GLY A 36 16.67 -2.32 2.67
N ILE A 37 16.12 -3.07 3.61
CA ILE A 37 15.04 -4.04 3.33
C ILE A 37 13.94 -3.94 4.39
N TYR A 38 12.70 -3.81 3.95
CA TYR A 38 11.53 -3.92 4.81
C TYR A 38 10.59 -5.02 4.32
N GLU A 39 10.16 -5.88 5.24
CA GLU A 39 9.25 -7.00 4.97
C GLU A 39 8.05 -6.94 5.92
N PHE A 40 6.86 -7.16 5.37
CA PHE A 40 5.61 -7.24 6.10
C PHE A 40 4.62 -8.16 5.39
N GLU A 41 3.50 -8.47 6.04
CA GLU A 41 2.46 -9.30 5.44
C GLU A 41 1.14 -8.54 5.32
N LEU A 42 0.40 -8.86 4.28
CA LEU A 42 -0.94 -8.39 4.00
C LEU A 42 -1.87 -9.59 3.83
N ILE A 43 -3.09 -9.44 4.32
CA ILE A 43 -4.17 -10.42 4.23
C ILE A 43 -5.40 -9.72 3.67
N ASN A 44 -6.22 -10.44 2.90
CA ASN A 44 -7.46 -9.95 2.29
C ASN A 44 -7.24 -8.68 1.45
N THR A 45 -6.16 -8.65 0.69
CA THR A 45 -5.78 -7.49 -0.12
C THR A 45 -6.02 -7.78 -1.60
N VAL A 46 -6.44 -6.77 -2.35
CA VAL A 46 -6.72 -6.87 -3.78
C VAL A 46 -5.55 -6.29 -4.56
N ILE A 47 -5.11 -7.02 -5.58
CA ILE A 47 -4.12 -6.51 -6.56
C ILE A 47 -4.61 -6.82 -7.96
N ASP A 48 -4.48 -5.84 -8.84
CA ASP A 48 -4.59 -6.05 -10.28
C ASP A 48 -3.35 -6.80 -10.79
N ILE A 49 -3.54 -8.08 -11.09
CA ILE A 49 -2.45 -8.92 -11.60
C ILE A 49 -2.35 -8.91 -13.13
N TYR A 50 -3.24 -8.20 -13.82
CA TYR A 50 -3.19 -8.09 -15.28
C TYR A 50 -1.86 -7.49 -15.75
N ASN A 51 -1.36 -6.50 -15.01
CA ASN A 51 -0.05 -5.87 -15.27
C ASN A 51 1.13 -6.85 -15.13
N PHE A 52 0.92 -8.03 -14.52
CA PHE A 52 1.93 -9.07 -14.33
C PHE A 52 1.62 -10.36 -15.10
N LYS A 53 0.70 -10.32 -16.08
CA LYS A 53 0.23 -11.51 -16.82
C LYS A 53 1.36 -12.36 -17.42
N ASP A 54 2.43 -11.72 -17.91
CA ASP A 54 3.58 -12.42 -18.48
C ASP A 54 4.35 -13.17 -17.39
N GLN A 55 4.51 -12.58 -16.21
CA GLN A 55 5.14 -13.23 -15.05
C GLN A 55 4.28 -14.38 -14.54
N THR A 56 2.97 -14.17 -14.36
CA THR A 56 2.06 -15.21 -13.87
C THR A 56 1.96 -16.37 -14.85
N GLN A 57 1.92 -16.11 -16.16
CA GLN A 57 1.92 -17.15 -17.19
C GLN A 57 3.21 -17.98 -17.19
N ASN A 58 4.37 -17.33 -17.08
CA ASN A 58 5.67 -18.01 -16.95
C ASN A 58 5.76 -18.85 -15.67
N LEU A 59 5.01 -18.48 -14.63
CA LEU A 59 4.91 -19.18 -13.36
C LEU A 59 3.78 -20.24 -13.33
N GLY A 60 3.15 -20.52 -14.47
CA GLY A 60 2.13 -21.56 -14.60
C GLY A 60 0.71 -21.15 -14.17
N LEU A 61 0.45 -19.85 -14.02
CA LEU A 61 -0.86 -19.27 -13.73
C LEU A 61 -1.32 -18.42 -14.91
N PRO A 62 -2.02 -19.00 -15.91
CA PRO A 62 -2.58 -18.22 -17.01
C PRO A 62 -3.71 -17.33 -16.49
N VAL A 63 -3.54 -16.02 -16.63
CA VAL A 63 -4.51 -15.01 -16.20
C VAL A 63 -5.31 -14.56 -17.42
N LYS A 64 -6.62 -14.41 -17.26
CA LYS A 64 -7.50 -13.85 -18.31
C LYS A 64 -7.46 -12.32 -18.26
N ASP A 65 -7.82 -11.68 -19.37
CA ASP A 65 -7.95 -10.21 -19.39
C ASP A 65 -8.87 -9.72 -18.24
N ASP A 66 -8.47 -8.63 -17.58
CA ASP A 66 -9.18 -7.93 -16.48
C ASP A 66 -9.31 -8.67 -15.13
N SER A 67 -8.38 -9.57 -14.77
CA SER A 67 -8.49 -10.32 -13.51
C SER A 67 -7.88 -9.58 -12.30
N LEU A 68 -8.72 -9.18 -11.34
CA LEU A 68 -8.29 -8.82 -9.98
C LEU A 68 -8.21 -10.06 -9.10
N PHE A 69 -7.23 -10.11 -8.21
CA PHE A 69 -7.07 -11.23 -7.28
C PHE A 69 -7.16 -10.72 -5.85
N VAL A 70 -7.96 -11.41 -5.03
CA VAL A 70 -7.92 -11.28 -3.58
C VAL A 70 -6.87 -12.26 -3.07
N PHE A 71 -5.88 -11.73 -2.36
CA PHE A 71 -4.83 -12.51 -1.74
C PHE A 71 -5.22 -12.82 -0.30
N GLY A 72 -5.40 -14.11 0.01
CA GLY A 72 -5.60 -14.58 1.39
C GLY A 72 -4.44 -14.18 2.27
N LYS A 73 -3.21 -14.58 1.93
CA LYS A 73 -1.99 -14.08 2.55
C LYS A 73 -0.93 -13.75 1.50
N MET A 74 -0.31 -12.60 1.67
CA MET A 74 0.76 -12.10 0.82
C MET A 74 1.89 -11.53 1.67
N LYS A 75 3.11 -11.98 1.40
CA LYS A 75 4.32 -11.36 1.92
C LYS A 75 4.78 -10.26 0.96
N VAL A 76 5.00 -9.07 1.48
CA VAL A 76 5.58 -7.95 0.76
C VAL A 76 7.03 -7.78 1.20
N ARG A 77 7.92 -7.60 0.23
CA ARG A 77 9.32 -7.25 0.46
C ARG A 77 9.70 -6.07 -0.42
N ILE A 78 10.25 -5.04 0.19
CA ILE A 78 10.73 -3.82 -0.47
C ILE A 78 12.23 -3.68 -0.17
N GLU A 79 13.05 -3.63 -1.21
CA GLU A 79 14.48 -3.36 -1.14
C GLU A 79 14.78 -1.93 -1.59
N GLY A 80 15.85 -1.33 -1.05
CA GLY A 80 16.19 0.07 -1.25
C GLY A 80 15.41 1.03 -0.35
N VAL A 81 14.95 0.57 0.82
CA VAL A 81 14.19 1.40 1.77
C VAL A 81 15.10 2.42 2.44
N LYS A 82 14.69 3.69 2.46
CA LYS A 82 15.36 4.80 3.15
C LYS A 82 14.74 5.12 4.50
N GLY A 83 13.42 4.94 4.61
CA GLY A 83 12.63 5.17 5.81
C GLY A 83 11.14 5.18 5.48
N ALA A 84 10.29 5.58 6.42
CA ALA A 84 8.85 5.61 6.20
C ALA A 84 8.16 6.53 7.20
N ASP A 85 7.01 7.05 6.81
CA ASP A 85 6.01 7.61 7.72
C ASP A 85 4.85 6.64 7.86
N PHE A 86 4.32 6.47 9.07
CA PHE A 86 3.08 5.73 9.28
C PHE A 86 2.08 6.53 10.12
N LYS A 87 0.82 6.37 9.75
CA LYS A 87 -0.35 6.96 10.40
C LYS A 87 -1.22 5.84 10.96
N LEU A 88 -1.42 5.83 12.26
CA LEU A 88 -2.39 4.98 12.96
C LEU A 88 -3.69 5.77 13.16
N ILE A 89 -4.82 5.18 12.80
CA ILE A 89 -6.16 5.73 13.00
C ILE A 89 -6.90 4.80 13.95
N GLU A 90 -7.15 5.24 15.18
CA GLU A 90 -7.90 4.49 16.18
C GLU A 90 -9.40 4.86 16.12
N GLY A 91 -10.26 3.89 15.89
CA GLY A 91 -11.71 4.07 15.79
C GLY A 91 -12.19 4.25 14.34
N ASN A 92 -13.21 5.11 14.14
CA ASN A 92 -13.78 5.32 12.81
C ASN A 92 -12.76 5.94 11.85
N LEU A 93 -12.56 5.39 10.64
CA LEU A 93 -11.67 5.93 9.62
C LEU A 93 -11.84 7.45 9.34
N LEU A 94 -13.05 7.99 9.49
CA LEU A 94 -13.35 9.40 9.19
C LEU A 94 -13.19 10.36 10.39
N ALA A 95 -13.25 9.85 11.62
CA ALA A 95 -13.31 10.66 12.84
C ALA A 95 -12.46 10.12 14.00
N GLY A 96 -11.66 9.10 13.71
CA GLY A 96 -10.81 8.40 14.65
C GLY A 96 -9.65 9.25 15.11
N ARG A 97 -9.04 8.84 16.22
CA ARG A 97 -7.85 9.49 16.72
C ARG A 97 -6.67 9.10 15.85
N GLU A 98 -5.99 10.09 15.28
CA GLU A 98 -4.80 9.87 14.48
C GLU A 98 -3.53 9.96 15.34
N GLN A 99 -2.57 9.08 15.08
CA GLN A 99 -1.21 9.12 15.63
C GLN A 99 -0.21 8.93 14.49
N TYR A 100 0.87 9.69 14.52
CA TYR A 100 1.89 9.72 13.48
C TYR A 100 3.25 9.32 14.04
N TYR A 101 3.98 8.56 13.23
CA TYR A 101 5.29 8.05 13.57
C TYR A 101 6.15 8.01 12.32
N SER A 102 7.45 8.26 12.49
CA SER A 102 8.39 8.37 11.37
C SER A 102 9.68 7.63 11.70
N TRP A 103 10.12 6.79 10.77
CA TRP A 103 11.53 6.42 10.71
C TRP A 103 12.30 7.56 10.02
N PRO A 104 13.50 7.96 10.51
CA PRO A 104 14.25 9.03 9.89
C PRO A 104 14.68 8.69 8.45
N TYR A 105 14.55 9.64 7.54
CA TYR A 105 15.05 9.56 6.16
C TYR A 105 15.32 10.98 5.62
N THR A 106 16.04 11.04 4.50
CA THR A 106 16.14 12.23 3.63
C THR A 106 15.56 11.89 2.27
N ILE A 107 15.02 12.88 1.57
CA ILE A 107 14.50 12.72 0.21
C ILE A 107 15.55 13.18 -0.78
N ASP A 108 15.87 12.31 -1.72
CA ASP A 108 16.70 12.64 -2.89
C ASP A 108 15.83 12.67 -4.14
N SER A 109 16.17 13.58 -5.08
CA SER A 109 15.52 13.60 -6.40
C SER A 109 15.56 12.22 -7.04
N GLY A 110 14.39 11.74 -7.47
CA GLY A 110 14.22 10.42 -8.09
C GLY A 110 13.76 9.33 -7.13
N ASP A 111 13.83 9.52 -5.81
CA ASP A 111 13.28 8.58 -4.82
C ASP A 111 11.81 8.28 -5.07
N ILE A 112 11.35 7.11 -4.63
CA ILE A 112 9.98 6.65 -4.83
C ILE A 112 9.30 6.42 -3.48
N VAL A 113 8.07 6.91 -3.36
CA VAL A 113 7.19 6.60 -2.23
C VAL A 113 6.28 5.42 -2.60
N CYS A 114 6.27 4.39 -1.76
CA CYS A 114 5.36 3.26 -1.82
C CYS A 114 4.28 3.42 -0.75
N LYS A 115 3.00 3.39 -1.14
CA LYS A 115 1.86 3.55 -0.23
C LYS A 115 1.15 2.22 0.00
N CYS A 116 0.83 1.89 1.24
CA CYS A 116 -0.04 0.76 1.58
C CYS A 116 -0.77 1.00 2.90
N GLY A 117 -1.81 0.22 3.18
CA GLY A 117 -2.53 0.30 4.45
C GLY A 117 -3.43 -0.90 4.73
N GLY A 118 -3.94 -0.96 5.95
CA GLY A 118 -4.84 -2.01 6.39
C GLY A 118 -5.16 -1.92 7.88
N LYS A 119 -6.14 -2.71 8.32
CA LYS A 119 -6.40 -2.92 9.75
C LYS A 119 -5.23 -3.62 10.42
N LEU A 120 -4.87 -3.18 11.60
CA LEU A 120 -3.76 -3.76 12.34
C LEU A 120 -4.19 -5.10 12.95
N SER A 121 -3.43 -6.16 12.68
CA SER A 121 -3.82 -7.53 13.05
C SER A 121 -4.02 -7.77 14.56
N PHE A 122 -3.38 -6.99 15.41
CA PHE A 122 -3.47 -7.10 16.87
C PHE A 122 -4.32 -6.00 17.54
N LEU A 123 -4.85 -5.06 16.75
CA LEU A 123 -5.77 -4.00 17.18
C LEU A 123 -6.80 -3.76 16.08
N GLU A 124 -7.88 -4.55 16.06
CA GLU A 124 -8.86 -4.58 14.97
C GLU A 124 -9.64 -3.26 14.76
N ASP A 125 -9.64 -2.40 15.78
CA ASP A 125 -10.21 -1.04 15.73
C ASP A 125 -9.22 0.01 15.20
N CYS A 126 -8.01 -0.41 14.83
CA CYS A 126 -6.96 0.46 14.32
C CYS A 126 -6.68 0.20 12.86
N TYR A 127 -6.67 1.27 12.07
CA TYR A 127 -6.19 1.25 10.68
C TYR A 127 -4.81 1.88 10.61
N VAL A 128 -3.92 1.30 9.81
CA VAL A 128 -2.60 1.85 9.53
C VAL A 128 -2.49 2.24 8.07
N ALA A 129 -2.04 3.46 7.80
CA ALA A 129 -1.53 3.88 6.50
C ALA A 129 -0.01 4.05 6.59
N LEU A 130 0.72 3.53 5.62
CA LEU A 130 2.17 3.50 5.57
C LEU A 130 2.65 4.11 4.24
N MET A 131 3.59 5.07 4.34
CA MET A 131 4.27 5.68 3.20
C MET A 131 5.77 5.42 3.34
N ILE A 132 6.31 4.53 2.50
CA ILE A 132 7.70 4.06 2.55
C ILE A 132 8.51 4.81 1.50
N VAL A 133 9.58 5.50 1.91
CA VAL A 133 10.53 6.13 0.99
C VAL A 133 11.57 5.11 0.57
N THR A 134 11.82 5.05 -0.72
CA THR A 134 12.79 4.16 -1.34
C THR A 134 13.69 4.90 -2.32
N GLU A 135 14.83 4.31 -2.65
CA GLU A 135 15.69 4.77 -3.73
C GLU A 135 14.96 4.77 -5.09
N SER A 136 15.53 5.40 -6.11
CA SER A 136 14.88 5.61 -7.42
C SER A 136 14.45 4.37 -8.22
N LYS A 137 14.92 3.18 -7.84
CA LYS A 137 14.61 1.89 -8.48
C LYS A 137 14.49 0.80 -7.40
N PRO A 138 13.47 0.87 -6.54
CA PRO A 138 13.30 -0.12 -5.50
C PRO A 138 13.01 -1.48 -6.14
N LYS A 139 13.42 -2.55 -5.48
CA LYS A 139 12.94 -3.88 -5.83
C LYS A 139 11.77 -4.23 -4.93
N ILE A 140 10.62 -4.49 -5.53
CA ILE A 140 9.41 -4.83 -4.78
C ILE A 140 8.91 -6.19 -5.24
N THR A 141 8.78 -7.11 -4.29
CA THR A 141 8.29 -8.47 -4.58
C THR A 141 7.12 -8.85 -3.70
N LEU A 142 6.14 -9.51 -4.31
CA LEU A 142 4.97 -10.07 -3.65
C LEU A 142 5.05 -11.59 -3.70
N THR A 143 5.01 -12.25 -2.54
CA THR A 143 5.01 -13.71 -2.45
C THR A 143 3.71 -14.20 -1.82
N PHE A 144 3.00 -15.11 -2.48
CA PHE A 144 1.70 -15.61 -2.03
C PHE A 144 1.46 -17.06 -2.47
N ASN A 145 0.50 -17.72 -1.82
CA ASN A 145 0.03 -19.06 -2.19
C ASN A 145 -1.22 -18.95 -3.07
N ILE A 146 -1.19 -19.46 -4.30
CA ILE A 146 -2.32 -19.42 -5.24
C ILE A 146 -3.56 -20.11 -4.67
N GLU A 147 -3.39 -21.16 -3.88
CA GLU A 147 -4.51 -21.90 -3.29
C GLU A 147 -5.31 -21.03 -2.29
N GLU A 148 -4.69 -19.94 -1.82
CA GLU A 148 -5.30 -18.93 -0.95
C GLU A 148 -5.70 -17.67 -1.73
N THR A 149 -5.60 -17.68 -3.07
CA THR A 149 -6.02 -16.56 -3.91
C THR A 149 -7.35 -16.85 -4.59
N VAL A 150 -8.22 -15.85 -4.62
CA VAL A 150 -9.54 -15.96 -5.24
C VAL A 150 -9.65 -14.88 -6.33
N PRO A 151 -10.03 -15.24 -7.58
CA PRO A 151 -10.32 -14.25 -8.60
C PRO A 151 -11.54 -13.42 -8.18
N PHE A 152 -11.47 -12.12 -8.40
CA PHE A 152 -12.52 -11.17 -8.06
C PHE A 152 -12.87 -10.32 -9.28
N ASP A 153 -14.17 -10.14 -9.51
CA ASP A 153 -14.73 -9.40 -10.65
C ASP A 153 -15.57 -8.23 -10.12
N PHE A 154 -15.18 -7.02 -10.46
CA PHE A 154 -15.77 -5.76 -10.00
C PHE A 154 -16.87 -5.21 -10.94
N MET A 155 -17.22 -5.92 -12.01
CA MET A 155 -18.11 -5.42 -13.08
C MET A 155 -19.62 -5.46 -12.75
N ASN A 156 -20.01 -5.44 -11.46
CA ASN A 156 -21.42 -5.38 -11.03
C ASN A 156 -21.71 -4.09 -10.23
N SER A 157 -22.43 -3.16 -10.85
CA SER A 157 -22.28 -1.71 -10.62
C SER A 157 -23.36 -1.01 -9.79
N SER A 158 -24.11 -1.70 -8.92
CA SER A 158 -25.14 -1.04 -8.08
C SER A 158 -24.63 -0.52 -6.71
N SER A 159 -23.40 -0.87 -6.29
CA SER A 159 -22.89 -0.62 -4.93
C SER A 159 -21.97 0.61 -4.81
N ILE A 160 -21.27 0.98 -5.88
CA ILE A 160 -20.18 1.99 -5.87
C ILE A 160 -20.71 3.45 -5.84
N GLU A 161 -21.87 3.72 -6.45
CA GLU A 161 -22.46 5.07 -6.50
C GLU A 161 -23.01 5.56 -5.15
N GLN A 162 -23.46 4.67 -4.25
CA GLN A 162 -23.95 5.07 -2.92
C GLN A 162 -22.83 5.43 -1.94
N ALA A 163 -21.62 4.90 -2.12
CA ALA A 163 -20.48 5.12 -1.23
C ALA A 163 -19.85 6.53 -1.41
N ASN A 164 -19.83 7.04 -2.64
CA ASN A 164 -19.26 8.36 -2.95
C ASN A 164 -20.12 9.54 -2.46
N LEU A 165 -21.43 9.35 -2.28
CA LEU A 165 -22.35 10.42 -1.88
C LEU A 165 -22.32 10.80 -0.39
N LYS A 166 -21.53 10.09 0.45
CA LYS A 166 -21.45 10.32 1.91
C LYS A 166 -20.06 10.72 2.42
N LYS A 167 -19.11 11.02 1.54
CA LYS A 167 -17.75 11.40 1.96
C LYS A 167 -17.77 12.80 2.58
N VAL A 168 -17.64 12.85 3.91
CA VAL A 168 -17.48 14.11 4.66
C VAL A 168 -15.99 14.38 4.82
N GLU A 169 -15.55 15.57 4.41
CA GLU A 169 -14.19 16.06 4.60
C GLU A 169 -13.94 16.37 6.09
N SER A 170 -12.98 15.69 6.72
CA SER A 170 -12.52 16.04 8.06
C SER A 170 -11.36 17.04 7.98
N LYS A 171 -11.62 18.26 8.48
CA LYS A 171 -10.59 19.23 8.86
C LYS A 171 -10.22 18.98 10.32
N HIS A 172 -8.94 18.69 10.61
CA HIS A 172 -8.07 19.53 11.45
C HIS A 172 -6.71 18.87 11.73
N MET A 173 -5.68 19.71 11.57
CA MET A 173 -4.25 19.50 11.77
C MET A 173 -3.83 18.94 13.13
N LYS A 174 -2.74 18.15 13.15
CA LYS A 174 -1.50 18.43 13.90
C LYS A 174 -0.40 17.38 13.63
N SER A 175 0.76 17.87 13.15
CA SER A 175 2.06 17.21 13.04
C SER A 175 2.05 15.85 12.35
N HIS A 176 1.90 15.91 11.04
CA HIS A 176 1.91 14.81 10.10
C HIS A 176 3.35 14.31 9.90
N GLY A 177 3.56 13.00 9.73
CA GLY A 177 4.78 12.56 9.04
C GLY A 177 4.89 13.36 7.72
N LYS A 178 6.09 13.78 7.31
CA LYS A 178 6.26 14.75 6.21
C LYS A 178 5.54 14.32 4.93
N LEU A 179 5.43 13.01 4.67
CA LEU A 179 4.70 12.48 3.50
C LEU A 179 3.17 12.58 3.60
N PHE A 180 2.62 12.71 4.81
CA PHE A 180 1.20 12.96 5.06
C PHE A 180 0.88 14.46 5.10
N ASP A 181 1.88 15.34 5.07
CA ASP A 181 1.69 16.78 4.89
C ASP A 181 1.52 17.09 3.40
N PHE A 182 0.37 17.68 3.05
CA PHE A 182 0.02 17.93 1.66
C PHE A 182 0.99 18.89 0.97
N ASP A 183 1.37 19.97 1.66
CA ASP A 183 2.23 21.00 1.09
C ASP A 183 3.64 20.44 0.85
N PHE A 184 4.18 19.69 1.83
CA PHE A 184 5.44 18.98 1.68
C PHE A 184 5.36 17.96 0.55
N PHE A 185 4.34 17.09 0.53
CA PHE A 185 4.22 16.06 -0.51
C PHE A 185 4.13 16.71 -1.90
N GLN A 186 3.30 17.74 -2.06
CA GLN A 186 3.17 18.48 -3.31
C GLN A 186 4.49 19.14 -3.72
N GLU A 187 5.23 19.71 -2.77
CA GLU A 187 6.51 20.37 -3.02
C GLU A 187 7.59 19.39 -3.54
N TYR A 188 7.72 18.22 -2.94
CA TYR A 188 8.81 17.27 -3.24
C TYR A 188 8.44 16.22 -4.29
N PHE A 189 7.15 15.90 -4.47
CA PHE A 189 6.68 14.85 -5.38
C PHE A 189 5.70 15.34 -6.46
N GLY A 190 5.22 16.58 -6.35
CA GLY A 190 4.17 17.09 -7.25
C GLY A 190 2.86 16.32 -7.07
N SER A 191 2.34 15.75 -8.16
CA SER A 191 1.17 14.88 -8.13
C SER A 191 1.51 13.38 -8.18
N GLY A 192 2.80 13.03 -8.26
CA GLY A 192 3.27 11.66 -8.43
C GLY A 192 3.86 11.07 -7.16
N ARG A 193 4.46 9.89 -7.29
CA ARG A 193 5.19 9.19 -6.21
C ARG A 193 6.72 9.32 -6.29
N ARG A 194 7.23 9.86 -7.40
CA ARG A 194 8.66 10.07 -7.62
C ARG A 194 9.03 11.48 -7.18
N ALA A 195 10.04 11.59 -6.32
CA ALA A 195 10.57 12.87 -5.87
C ALA A 195 11.13 13.64 -7.07
N ILE A 196 10.67 14.88 -7.25
CA ILE A 196 11.12 15.79 -8.31
C ILE A 196 12.30 16.68 -7.87
N LYS A 197 12.62 16.68 -6.58
CA LYS A 197 13.77 17.39 -5.98
C LYS A 197 14.15 16.78 -4.63
N SER A 198 15.36 17.10 -4.14
CA SER A 198 15.87 16.68 -2.82
C SER A 198 15.46 17.66 -1.71
N GLU A 199 15.38 17.16 -0.47
CA GLU A 199 15.22 17.93 0.79
C GLU A 199 16.51 18.65 1.22
#